data_AF-A0A524AWV3-F1
#
_entry.id   AF-A0A524AWV3-F1
#
_cell.length_a   1.000
_cell.length_b   1.000
_cell.length_c   1.000
_cell.angle_alpha   90.00
_cell.angle_beta   90.00
_cell.angle_gamma   90.00
#
_symmetry.space_group_name_H-M   'P 1'
#
loop_
_entity.id
_entity.type
_entity.pdbx_description
1 polymer ?
#
loop_
_entity_poly.entity_id
_entity_poly.type
_entity_poly.pdbx_seq_one_letter_code
_entity_poly.pdbx_strand_id
1 'polypeptide(L)'
;MKYAIVFPGQGSQSLGMLSDLADNFPIVKDTFAEASDALGFDLWKLTQEDQDALNQTQNTQPAMLAAGYATYLTLTSETDLSPVCMAGHSLGEYTALVAS
;
A
#
# COMPACT_ATOMS: atom_id res chain seq x y z
N MET A 1 -4.24 10.25 -23.04
CA MET A 1 -3.15 11.05 -22.42
C MET A 1 -2.08 10.08 -21.92
N LYS A 2 -0.79 10.40 -22.03
CA LYS A 2 0.28 9.52 -21.51
C LYS A 2 0.59 9.91 -20.07
N TYR A 3 0.65 8.94 -19.16
CA TYR A 3 0.97 9.15 -17.75
C TYR A 3 1.76 7.97 -17.20
N ALA A 4 2.40 8.19 -16.05
CA ALA A 4 3.11 7.17 -15.28
C ALA A 4 2.54 7.09 -13.87
N ILE A 5 2.66 5.94 -13.22
CA ILE A 5 2.33 5.76 -11.81
C ILE A 5 3.63 5.59 -11.04
N VAL A 6 3.81 6.36 -9.97
CA VAL A 6 5.02 6.34 -9.15
C VAL A 6 4.65 6.07 -7.70
N PHE A 7 5.25 5.03 -7.12
CA PHE A 7 5.00 4.62 -5.74
C PHE A 7 6.06 5.22 -4.79
N PRO A 8 5.66 5.84 -3.67
CA PRO A 8 6.60 6.36 -2.68
C PRO A 8 7.29 5.21 -1.93
N GLY A 9 8.47 5.51 -1.39
CA GLY A 9 9.19 4.61 -0.49
C GLY A 9 8.83 4.83 0.99
N GLN A 10 9.64 4.23 1.87
CA GLN A 10 9.57 4.48 3.31
C GLN A 10 9.73 5.98 3.64
N GLY A 11 8.99 6.45 4.65
CA GLY A 11 9.02 7.82 5.16
C GLY A 11 7.68 8.54 5.09
N SER A 12 6.74 8.06 4.26
CA SER A 12 5.39 8.61 4.13
C SER A 12 4.31 7.84 4.88
N GLN A 13 4.68 6.82 5.68
CA GLN A 13 3.75 6.10 6.54
C GLN A 13 3.22 7.04 7.65
N SER A 14 1.95 6.91 7.98
CA SER A 14 1.31 7.65 9.06
C SER A 14 0.29 6.79 9.78
N LEU A 15 0.12 6.99 11.09
CA LEU A 15 -0.96 6.34 11.84
C LEU A 15 -2.32 6.65 11.20
N GLY A 16 -3.15 5.62 11.01
CA GLY A 16 -4.46 5.75 10.38
C GLY A 16 -4.40 5.94 8.86
N MET A 17 -3.26 5.65 8.21
CA MET A 17 -3.21 5.65 6.75
C MET A 17 -4.25 4.68 6.17
N LEU A 18 -4.86 5.11 5.06
CA LEU A 18 -5.87 4.40 4.28
C LEU A 18 -7.23 4.11 4.96
N SER A 19 -7.51 4.62 6.17
CA SER A 19 -8.82 4.38 6.82
C SER A 19 -10.00 4.84 5.95
N ASP A 20 -9.94 6.07 5.42
CA ASP A 20 -11.01 6.62 4.57
C ASP A 20 -11.20 5.80 3.28
N LEU A 21 -10.11 5.30 2.70
CA LEU A 21 -10.19 4.48 1.49
C LEU A 21 -10.79 3.12 1.82
N ALA A 22 -10.41 2.51 2.96
CA ALA A 22 -10.92 1.23 3.42
C ALA A 22 -12.42 1.27 3.77
N ASP A 23 -12.94 2.41 4.25
CA ASP A 23 -14.37 2.58 4.54
C ASP A 23 -15.23 2.55 3.28
N ASN A 24 -14.65 2.90 2.12
CA ASN A 24 -15.35 2.95 0.84
C ASN A 24 -15.05 1.74 -0.06
N PHE A 25 -13.87 1.13 0.09
CA PHE A 25 -13.37 0.08 -0.79
C PHE A 25 -12.84 -1.12 0.01
N PRO A 26 -13.61 -2.23 0.07
CA PRO A 26 -13.22 -3.44 0.82
C PRO A 26 -11.87 -4.02 0.41
N ILE A 27 -11.47 -3.84 -0.85
CA ILE A 27 -10.19 -4.32 -1.41
C ILE A 27 -8.97 -3.87 -0.60
N VAL A 28 -9.05 -2.73 0.08
CA VAL A 28 -7.99 -2.25 0.98
C VAL A 28 -7.83 -3.20 2.16
N LYS A 29 -8.93 -3.56 2.82
CA LYS A 29 -8.91 -4.51 3.95
C LYS A 29 -8.51 -5.90 3.50
N ASP A 30 -8.98 -6.35 2.34
CA ASP A 30 -8.64 -7.66 1.80
C ASP A 30 -7.13 -7.77 1.51
N THR A 31 -6.54 -6.73 0.90
CA THR A 31 -5.09 -6.67 0.63
C THR A 31 -4.28 -6.70 1.93
N PHE A 32 -4.73 -5.97 2.96
CA PHE A 32 -4.06 -5.97 4.26
C PHE A 32 -4.26 -7.29 5.03
N ALA A 33 -5.38 -7.98 4.83
CA ALA A 33 -5.61 -9.31 5.39
C ALA A 33 -4.63 -10.33 4.78
N GLU A 34 -4.47 -10.34 3.44
CA GLU A 34 -3.47 -11.17 2.76
C GLU A 34 -2.06 -10.89 3.26
N ALA A 35 -1.68 -9.62 3.39
CA ALA A 35 -0.39 -9.23 3.94
C ALA A 35 -0.22 -9.70 5.39
N SER A 36 -1.27 -9.60 6.21
CA SER A 36 -1.25 -10.04 7.61
C SER A 36 -1.06 -11.56 7.73
N ASP A 37 -1.74 -12.33 6.88
CA ASP A 37 -1.61 -13.79 6.82
C ASP A 37 -0.17 -14.19 6.43
N ALA A 38 0.43 -13.51 5.47
CA ALA A 38 1.80 -13.76 5.04
C ALA A 38 2.85 -13.40 6.12
N LEU A 39 2.58 -12.37 6.92
CA LEU A 39 3.49 -11.86 7.96
C LEU A 39 3.33 -12.55 9.32
N GLY A 40 2.19 -13.18 9.57
CA GLY A 40 1.85 -13.81 10.85
C GLY A 40 1.47 -12.82 11.96
N PHE A 41 1.14 -11.58 11.61
CA PHE A 41 0.62 -10.57 12.54
C PHE A 41 -0.33 -9.60 11.82
N ASP A 42 -1.19 -8.93 12.59
CA ASP A 42 -2.19 -8.00 12.05
C ASP A 42 -1.54 -6.68 11.62
N LEU A 43 -1.19 -6.59 10.33
CA LEU A 43 -0.56 -5.42 9.74
C LEU A 43 -1.54 -4.24 9.69
N TRP A 44 -2.84 -4.50 9.45
CA TRP A 44 -3.84 -3.44 9.44
C TRP A 44 -3.88 -2.76 10.80
N LYS A 45 -4.12 -3.52 11.87
CA LYS A 45 -4.16 -3.00 13.23
C LYS A 45 -2.90 -2.20 13.58
N LEU A 46 -1.72 -2.71 13.21
CA LEU A 46 -0.45 -2.00 13.41
C LEU A 46 -0.48 -0.60 12.79
N THR A 47 -0.93 -0.47 11.53
CA THR A 47 -1.02 0.85 10.86
C THR A 47 -2.06 1.80 11.46
N GLN A 48 -3.05 1.28 12.19
CA GLN A 48 -4.13 2.09 12.75
C GLN A 48 -3.87 2.51 14.21
N GLU A 49 -3.12 1.72 14.97
CA GLU A 49 -3.07 1.85 16.43
C GLU A 49 -1.67 2.13 17.00
N ASP A 50 -0.58 1.78 16.31
CA ASP A 50 0.78 1.85 16.87
C ASP A 50 1.77 2.59 15.97
N GLN A 51 1.91 3.90 16.20
CA GLN A 51 2.80 4.77 15.42
C GLN A 51 4.28 4.42 15.60
N ASP A 52 4.69 4.00 16.81
CA ASP A 52 6.08 3.70 17.10
C ASP A 52 6.49 2.36 16.47
N ALA A 53 5.62 1.34 16.55
CA ALA A 53 5.82 0.08 15.82
C ALA A 53 5.77 0.30 14.30
N LEU A 54 4.85 1.12 13.80
CA LEU A 54 4.76 1.48 12.37
C LEU A 54 6.05 2.12 11.85
N ASN A 55 6.77 2.87 12.69
CA ASN A 55 8.04 3.51 12.33
C ASN A 55 9.26 2.57 12.39
N GLN A 56 9.09 1.33 12.83
CA GLN A 56 10.15 0.32 12.74
C GLN A 56 10.21 -0.19 11.31
N THR A 57 11.40 -0.12 10.69
CA THR A 57 11.62 -0.46 9.27
C THR A 57 10.99 -1.79 8.86
N GLN A 58 11.07 -2.83 9.69
CA GLN A 58 10.49 -4.15 9.39
C GLN A 58 8.95 -4.16 9.30
N ASN A 59 8.28 -3.17 9.89
CA ASN A 59 6.83 -2.99 9.81
C ASN A 59 6.48 -1.93 8.75
N THR A 60 7.26 -0.85 8.67
CA THR A 60 7.06 0.21 7.69
C THR A 60 7.10 -0.33 6.27
N GLN A 61 8.07 -1.21 5.96
CA GLN A 61 8.23 -1.71 4.61
C GLN A 61 7.02 -2.53 4.11
N PRO A 62 6.55 -3.56 4.82
CA PRO A 62 5.33 -4.27 4.40
C PRO A 62 4.09 -3.37 4.42
N ALA A 63 3.95 -2.45 5.38
CA ALA A 63 2.82 -1.51 5.42
C ALA A 63 2.76 -0.61 4.17
N MET A 64 3.90 -0.07 3.75
CA MET A 64 4.00 0.78 2.56
C MET A 64 3.73 0.00 1.26
N LEU A 65 4.19 -1.26 1.18
CA LEU A 65 3.89 -2.12 0.03
C LEU A 65 2.39 -2.43 -0.05
N ALA A 66 1.80 -2.91 1.04
CA ALA A 66 0.38 -3.24 1.10
C ALA A 66 -0.49 -2.02 0.78
N ALA A 67 -0.15 -0.85 1.32
CA ALA A 67 -0.89 0.38 1.07
C ALA A 67 -0.81 0.87 -0.37
N GLY A 68 0.39 0.88 -0.96
CA GLY A 68 0.57 1.30 -2.35
C GLY A 68 -0.16 0.35 -3.32
N TYR A 69 -0.07 -0.96 -3.08
CA TYR A 69 -0.73 -1.96 -3.91
C TYR A 69 -2.26 -1.93 -3.76
N ALA A 70 -2.77 -1.84 -2.52
CA ALA A 70 -4.21 -1.68 -2.25
C ALA A 70 -4.79 -0.45 -2.96
N THR A 71 -4.07 0.68 -2.93
CA THR A 71 -4.48 1.91 -3.62
C THR A 71 -4.52 1.71 -5.13
N TYR A 72 -3.51 1.03 -5.70
CA TYR A 72 -3.48 0.71 -7.13
C TYR A 72 -4.64 -0.20 -7.55
N LEU A 73 -4.91 -1.26 -6.77
CA LEU A 73 -6.03 -2.16 -7.03
C LEU A 73 -7.38 -1.44 -6.94
N THR A 74 -7.55 -0.58 -5.94
CA THR A 74 -8.75 0.27 -5.80
C THR A 74 -8.94 1.17 -7.02
N LEU A 75 -7.87 1.81 -7.50
CA LEU A 75 -7.98 2.67 -8.68
C LEU A 75 -8.31 1.86 -9.94
N THR A 76 -7.74 0.66 -10.07
CA THR A 76 -7.98 -0.23 -11.21
C THR A 76 -9.39 -0.83 -11.20
N SER A 77 -10.03 -0.99 -10.03
CA SER A 77 -11.42 -1.45 -9.97
C SER A 77 -12.42 -0.39 -10.45
N GLU A 78 -12.08 0.89 -10.34
CA GLU A 78 -12.96 2.00 -10.72
C GLU A 78 -12.75 2.46 -12.17
N THR A 79 -11.57 2.22 -12.75
CA THR A 79 -11.25 2.61 -14.12
C THR A 79 -10.13 1.77 -14.71
N ASP A 80 -10.17 1.60 -16.04
CA ASP A 80 -9.06 1.03 -16.78
C ASP A 80 -7.83 1.95 -16.67
N LEU A 81 -6.74 1.42 -16.13
CA LEU A 81 -5.45 2.08 -16.07
C LEU A 81 -4.54 1.59 -17.21
N SER A 82 -3.93 2.53 -17.92
CA SER A 82 -2.98 2.27 -19.01
C SER A 82 -1.77 3.22 -18.92
N PRO A 83 -1.02 3.23 -17.81
CA PRO A 83 0.20 4.03 -17.70
C PRO A 83 1.26 3.53 -18.70
N VAL A 84 2.09 4.44 -19.21
CA VAL A 84 3.17 4.06 -20.14
C VAL A 84 4.38 3.45 -19.41
N CYS A 85 4.48 3.66 -18.11
CA CYS A 85 5.43 3.02 -17.22
C CYS A 85 4.98 3.14 -15.76
N MET A 86 5.51 2.25 -14.93
CA MET A 86 5.44 2.36 -13.47
C MET A 86 6.85 2.44 -12.91
N ALA A 87 7.01 3.14 -11.80
CA ALA A 87 8.27 3.24 -11.09
C ALA A 87 8.01 3.36 -9.58
N GLY A 88 9.05 3.19 -8.77
CA GLY A 88 8.93 3.47 -7.35
C GLY A 88 10.25 3.89 -6.75
N HIS A 89 10.17 4.69 -5.70
CA HIS A 89 11.36 5.19 -5.01
C HIS A 89 11.77 4.22 -3.91
N SER A 90 12.99 3.65 -4.00
CA SER A 90 13.51 2.70 -3.01
C SER A 90 12.53 1.54 -2.80
N LEU A 91 11.98 1.34 -1.60
CA LEU A 91 10.96 0.32 -1.35
C LEU A 91 9.77 0.38 -2.32
N GLY A 92 9.37 1.57 -2.77
CA GLY A 92 8.25 1.72 -3.70
C GLY A 92 8.48 0.99 -5.03
N GLU A 93 9.73 0.68 -5.39
CA GLU A 93 10.07 -0.14 -6.57
C GLU A 93 9.42 -1.54 -6.48
N TYR A 94 9.36 -2.14 -5.29
CA TYR A 94 8.67 -3.42 -5.10
C TYR A 94 7.18 -3.29 -5.37
N THR A 95 6.53 -2.22 -4.88
CA THR A 95 5.12 -1.97 -5.18
C THR A 95 4.89 -1.78 -6.68
N ALA A 96 5.80 -1.07 -7.36
CA ALA A 96 5.71 -0.86 -8.80
C ALA A 96 5.81 -2.19 -9.59
N LEU A 97 6.70 -3.10 -9.17
CA LEU A 97 6.88 -4.41 -9.80
C LEU A 97 5.70 -5.36 -9.57
N VAL A 98 5.03 -5.26 -8.41
CA VAL A 98 3.83 -6.07 -8.11
C VAL A 98 2.60 -5.54 -8.86
N ALA A 99 2.54 -4.22 -9.10
CA ALA A 99 1.44 -3.56 -9.80
C ALA A 99 1.51 -3.67 -11.34
N SER A 100 2.70 -3.97 -11.90
CA SER A 100 2.97 -3.94 -13.34
C SER A 100 2.52 -5.18 -14.11
#